data_AF-A0A8T4DXL2-F1
#
_entry.id   AF-A0A8T4DXL2-F1
#
_cell.length_a   1.000
_cell.length_b   1.000
_cell.length_c   1.000
_cell.angle_alpha   90.00
_cell.angle_beta   90.00
_cell.angle_gamma   90.00
#
_symmetry.space_group_name_H-M   'P 1'
#
loop_
_entity.id
_entity.type
_entity.pdbx_description
1 polymer ?
#
loop_
_entity_poly.entity_id
_entity_poly.type
_entity_poly.pdbx_seq_one_letter_code
_entity_poly.pdbx_strand_id
1 'polypeptide(L)'
;MLEKETLKRMYLKEHKTIKEIANSLKISEFAISYCMNKYGLRRVERWERYGVKHFTSRQKQYLYGSLLGDDQLNMKGKRKYPFLVVTHGSKQKQYVEWKYKIWKRLVPGGVKSNSITLVDTGKKYFICGFRTAAHPCFLQFFRSFYLNGKKVVTREILNKLTPFSIAVWYMDDGYYRKARGRAQLSTNGFSYEENILIQKYFKETWSVSSNIGTSGSGTNYIWFNTENTIKFFKIIKNHISHLFNYKIDLKRKLQWRALSKEEIGYIKNNYNIESPQLIAHKLDRPLNTVFGVAWRLGVTQPRGGRKIYERNL
;
A
#
# COMPACT_ATOMS: atom_id res chain seq x y z
N MET A 1 -25.06 48.28 -9.76
CA MET A 1 -23.76 47.55 -9.70
C MET A 1 -23.66 46.85 -8.36
N LEU A 2 -23.12 45.63 -8.29
CA LEU A 2 -22.95 44.91 -7.02
C LEU A 2 -21.89 45.59 -6.15
N GLU A 3 -22.24 45.90 -4.90
CA GLU A 3 -21.33 46.54 -3.95
C GLU A 3 -20.15 45.63 -3.59
N LYS A 4 -18.95 46.23 -3.51
CA LYS A 4 -17.69 45.52 -3.18
C LYS A 4 -17.77 44.77 -1.85
N GLU A 5 -18.35 45.38 -0.81
CA GLU A 5 -18.41 44.77 0.53
C GLU A 5 -19.41 43.60 0.59
N THR A 6 -20.55 43.72 -0.08
CA THR A 6 -21.49 42.61 -0.23
C THR A 6 -20.84 41.41 -0.93
N LEU A 7 -20.13 41.65 -2.04
CA LEU A 7 -19.43 40.60 -2.77
C LEU A 7 -18.29 39.98 -1.93
N LYS A 8 -17.48 40.79 -1.23
CA LYS A 8 -16.44 40.31 -0.32
C LYS A 8 -17.00 39.43 0.78
N ARG A 9 -18.08 39.86 1.44
CA ARG A 9 -18.73 39.09 2.51
C ARG A 9 -19.18 37.73 2.00
N MET A 10 -19.96 37.68 0.93
CA MET A 10 -20.51 36.43 0.41
C MET A 10 -19.40 35.49 -0.14
N TYR A 11 -18.41 36.04 -0.85
CA TYR A 11 -17.39 35.23 -1.50
C TYR A 11 -16.23 34.84 -0.56
N LEU A 12 -15.68 35.80 0.18
CA LEU A 12 -14.48 35.59 1.01
C LEU A 12 -14.80 35.15 2.44
N LYS A 13 -15.91 35.61 3.03
CA LYS A 13 -16.27 35.26 4.42
C LYS A 13 -17.23 34.08 4.48
N GLU A 14 -18.29 34.11 3.68
CA GLU A 14 -19.30 33.03 3.62
C GLU A 14 -18.89 31.89 2.67
N HIS A 15 -17.78 32.04 1.94
CA HIS A 15 -17.25 31.04 1.01
C HIS A 15 -18.25 30.54 -0.06
N LYS A 16 -19.24 31.36 -0.43
CA LYS A 16 -20.20 31.05 -1.50
C LYS A 16 -19.55 31.07 -2.87
N THR A 17 -19.91 30.11 -3.71
CA THR A 17 -19.49 30.01 -5.11
C THR A 17 -20.10 31.15 -5.93
N ILE A 18 -19.49 31.44 -7.09
CA ILE A 18 -20.02 32.45 -8.03
C ILE A 18 -21.49 32.14 -8.36
N LYS A 19 -21.80 30.87 -8.64
CA LYS A 19 -23.15 30.39 -8.90
C LYS A 19 -24.12 30.61 -7.73
N GLU A 20 -23.72 30.30 -6.50
CA GLU A 20 -24.57 30.53 -5.32
C GLU A 20 -24.83 32.02 -5.08
N ILE A 21 -23.82 32.87 -5.28
CA ILE A 21 -23.98 34.33 -5.17
C ILE A 21 -24.90 34.86 -6.28
N ALA A 22 -24.67 34.45 -7.52
CA ALA A 22 -25.49 34.78 -8.69
C ALA A 22 -26.96 34.42 -8.45
N ASN A 23 -27.24 33.20 -7.99
CA ASN A 23 -28.58 32.73 -7.67
C ASN A 23 -29.21 33.53 -6.51
N SER A 24 -28.44 33.80 -5.44
CA SER A 24 -28.94 34.53 -4.27
C SER A 24 -29.32 35.98 -4.60
N LEU A 25 -28.57 36.61 -5.51
CA LEU A 25 -28.75 38.01 -5.89
C LEU A 25 -29.54 38.18 -7.19
N LYS A 26 -29.97 37.08 -7.83
CA LYS A 26 -30.66 37.05 -9.13
C LYS A 26 -29.93 37.84 -10.22
N ILE A 27 -28.60 37.71 -10.28
CA ILE A 27 -27.74 38.33 -11.30
C ILE A 27 -26.87 37.28 -11.98
N SER A 28 -26.36 37.58 -13.17
CA SER A 28 -25.58 36.61 -13.95
C SER A 28 -24.22 36.28 -13.30
N GLU A 29 -23.75 35.04 -13.47
CA GLU A 29 -22.41 34.62 -13.05
C GLU A 29 -21.31 35.47 -13.72
N PHE A 30 -21.58 35.97 -14.93
CA PHE A 30 -20.71 36.89 -15.64
C PHE A 30 -20.55 38.22 -14.91
N ALA A 31 -21.66 38.82 -14.45
CA ALA A 31 -21.63 40.07 -13.69
C ALA A 31 -20.85 39.93 -12.38
N ILE A 32 -21.01 38.80 -11.68
CA ILE A 32 -20.21 38.48 -10.47
C ILE A 32 -18.73 38.41 -10.82
N SER A 33 -18.38 37.67 -11.88
CA SER A 33 -16.99 37.48 -12.31
C SER A 33 -16.34 38.80 -12.72
N TYR A 34 -17.08 39.66 -13.43
CA TYR A 34 -16.65 41.00 -13.79
C TYR A 34 -16.36 41.85 -12.54
N CYS A 35 -17.29 41.88 -11.57
CA CYS A 35 -17.10 42.61 -10.32
C CYS A 35 -15.91 42.06 -9.51
N MET A 36 -15.72 40.74 -9.45
CA MET A 36 -14.57 40.14 -8.78
C MET A 36 -13.23 40.63 -9.37
N ASN A 37 -13.13 40.65 -10.70
CA ASN A 37 -11.94 41.13 -11.41
C ASN A 37 -11.73 42.64 -11.17
N LYS A 38 -12.79 43.44 -11.35
CA LYS A 38 -12.77 44.90 -11.12
C LYS A 38 -12.30 45.26 -9.70
N TYR A 39 -12.70 44.46 -8.71
CA TYR A 39 -12.33 44.70 -7.30
C TYR A 39 -11.04 44.00 -6.86
N GLY A 40 -10.36 43.27 -7.74
CA GLY A 40 -9.13 42.55 -7.44
C GLY A 40 -9.30 41.48 -6.37
N LEU A 41 -10.46 40.81 -6.31
CA LEU A 41 -10.70 39.80 -5.27
C LEU A 41 -9.87 38.54 -5.54
N ARG A 42 -9.14 38.09 -4.51
CA ARG A 42 -8.40 36.83 -4.60
C ARG A 42 -9.34 35.67 -4.86
N ARG A 43 -8.82 34.64 -5.53
CA ARG A 43 -9.50 33.35 -5.64
C ARG A 43 -9.62 32.68 -4.26
N VAL A 44 -10.81 32.19 -3.94
CA VAL A 44 -11.02 31.30 -2.78
C VAL A 44 -10.85 29.86 -3.23
N GLU A 45 -9.90 29.16 -2.63
CA GLU A 45 -9.58 27.78 -2.96
C GLU A 45 -10.69 26.83 -2.50
N ARG A 46 -10.78 25.65 -3.14
CA ARG A 46 -11.84 24.68 -2.81
C ARG A 46 -11.79 24.21 -1.35
N TRP A 47 -10.59 24.04 -0.79
CA TRP A 47 -10.43 23.60 0.59
C TRP A 47 -10.94 24.63 1.61
N GLU A 48 -10.84 25.93 1.30
CA GLU A 48 -11.38 27.00 2.14
C GLU A 48 -12.91 26.88 2.22
N ARG A 49 -13.55 26.61 1.08
CA ARG A 49 -15.00 26.39 1.00
C ARG A 49 -15.45 25.14 1.74
N TYR A 50 -14.61 24.11 1.77
CA TYR A 50 -14.92 22.86 2.49
C TYR A 50 -14.63 22.94 3.99
N GLY A 51 -14.17 24.10 4.50
CA GLY A 51 -13.95 24.34 5.93
C GLY A 51 -12.81 23.51 6.53
N VAL A 52 -11.90 22.98 5.70
CA VAL A 52 -10.76 22.19 6.17
C VAL A 52 -9.55 23.10 6.28
N LYS A 53 -9.26 23.62 7.48
CA LYS A 53 -8.09 24.49 7.71
C LYS A 53 -6.80 23.69 7.89
N HIS A 54 -6.88 22.58 8.64
CA HIS A 54 -5.76 21.71 8.95
C HIS A 54 -6.15 20.24 8.86
N PHE A 55 -5.18 19.37 8.58
CA PHE A 55 -5.40 17.92 8.63
C PHE A 55 -5.39 17.43 10.07
N THR A 56 -6.33 16.53 10.35
CA THR A 56 -6.39 15.78 11.61
C THR A 56 -5.16 14.89 11.78
N SER A 57 -4.87 14.46 13.02
CA SER A 57 -3.78 13.50 13.29
C SER A 57 -3.95 12.23 12.45
N ARG A 58 -5.17 11.69 12.36
CA ARG A 58 -5.47 10.49 11.56
C ARG A 58 -5.17 10.65 10.07
N GLN A 59 -5.46 11.81 9.48
CA GLN A 59 -5.12 12.11 8.09
C GLN A 59 -3.61 12.19 7.87
N LYS A 60 -2.87 12.80 8.81
CA LYS A 60 -1.40 12.87 8.75
C LYS A 60 -0.77 11.48 8.87
N GLN A 61 -1.21 10.68 9.84
CA GLN A 61 -0.73 9.30 10.02
C GLN A 61 -1.06 8.42 8.80
N TYR A 62 -2.24 8.60 8.21
CA TYR A 62 -2.61 7.95 6.96
C TYR A 62 -1.61 8.28 5.84
N LEU A 63 -1.28 9.55 5.64
CA LEU A 63 -0.35 9.97 4.59
C LEU A 63 1.04 9.37 4.76
N TYR A 64 1.55 9.27 5.99
CA TYR A 64 2.86 8.64 6.22
C TYR A 64 2.90 7.18 5.76
N GLY A 65 1.78 6.44 5.93
CA GLY A 65 1.68 5.06 5.46
C GLY A 65 1.37 4.94 3.97
N SER A 66 0.33 5.64 3.50
CA SER A 66 -0.20 5.46 2.15
C SER A 66 0.75 5.99 1.06
N LEU A 67 1.58 6.99 1.37
CA LEU A 67 2.57 7.50 0.42
C LEU A 67 3.78 6.58 0.27
N LEU A 68 4.05 5.70 1.25
CA LEU A 68 4.97 4.57 1.07
C LEU A 68 4.32 3.41 0.29
N GLY A 69 2.98 3.42 0.23
CA GLY A 69 2.15 2.45 -0.47
C GLY A 69 1.66 2.92 -1.85
N ASP A 70 0.40 2.61 -2.13
CA ASP A 70 -0.26 2.79 -3.43
C ASP A 70 -0.62 4.25 -3.74
N ASP A 71 -0.84 5.09 -2.72
CA ASP A 71 -1.37 6.43 -2.91
C ASP A 71 -0.29 7.40 -3.40
N GLN A 72 -0.69 8.48 -4.07
CA GLN A 72 0.25 9.51 -4.52
C GLN A 72 -0.29 10.92 -4.29
N LEU A 73 0.62 11.85 -4.01
CA LEU A 73 0.37 13.27 -4.15
C LEU A 73 0.71 13.70 -5.57
N ASN A 74 -0.12 14.59 -6.13
CA ASN A 74 0.13 15.15 -7.44
C ASN A 74 -0.02 16.67 -7.40
N MET A 75 0.75 17.34 -8.25
CA MET A 75 0.74 18.78 -8.44
C MET A 75 0.80 19.07 -9.95
N LYS A 76 -0.35 18.98 -10.64
CA LYS A 76 -0.44 19.25 -12.09
C LYS A 76 -0.92 20.66 -12.41
N GLY A 77 -0.32 21.24 -13.46
CA GLY A 77 -0.74 22.49 -14.10
C GLY A 77 -0.49 23.73 -13.22
N LYS A 78 -1.32 24.77 -13.37
CA LYS A 78 -1.23 26.02 -12.61
C LYS A 78 -1.73 25.93 -11.15
N ARG A 79 -1.68 24.74 -10.53
CA ARG A 79 -2.18 24.54 -9.15
C ARG A 79 -1.15 25.00 -8.13
N LYS A 80 -1.60 25.76 -7.13
CA LYS A 80 -0.76 26.27 -6.04
C LYS A 80 -0.34 25.19 -5.03
N TYR A 81 -1.17 24.17 -4.83
CA TYR A 81 -0.95 23.14 -3.80
C TYR A 81 -1.11 21.72 -4.37
N PRO A 82 -0.47 20.71 -3.75
CA PRO A 82 -0.69 19.31 -4.12
C PRO A 82 -2.08 18.82 -3.72
N PHE A 83 -2.51 17.71 -4.32
CA PHE A 83 -3.72 16.96 -3.96
C PHE A 83 -3.42 15.46 -3.90
N LEU A 84 -4.14 14.73 -3.06
CA LEU A 84 -4.06 13.28 -2.96
C LEU A 84 -4.85 12.62 -4.08
N VAL A 85 -4.26 11.59 -4.68
CA VAL A 85 -4.88 10.70 -5.67
C VAL A 85 -4.87 9.29 -5.11
N VAL A 86 -6.06 8.72 -4.95
CA VAL A 86 -6.29 7.34 -4.55
C VAL A 86 -6.94 6.62 -5.72
N THR A 87 -6.31 5.57 -6.23
CA THR A 87 -6.84 4.76 -7.34
C THR A 87 -6.50 3.31 -7.10
N HIS A 88 -7.50 2.43 -7.19
CA HIS A 88 -7.31 0.99 -7.14
C HIS A 88 -8.12 0.31 -8.25
N GLY A 89 -7.82 -0.97 -8.50
CA GLY A 89 -8.70 -1.82 -9.30
C GLY A 89 -10.08 -1.92 -8.67
N SER A 90 -11.12 -2.06 -9.49
CA SER A 90 -12.53 -2.14 -9.07
C SER A 90 -12.82 -3.19 -7.98
N LYS A 91 -12.07 -4.31 -7.95
CA LYS A 91 -12.15 -5.35 -6.91
C LYS A 91 -11.83 -4.82 -5.50
N GLN A 92 -11.13 -3.70 -5.37
CA GLN A 92 -10.75 -3.08 -4.09
C GLN A 92 -11.63 -1.85 -3.75
N LYS A 93 -12.83 -1.72 -4.34
CA LYS A 93 -13.73 -0.58 -4.10
C LYS A 93 -14.01 -0.33 -2.61
N GLN A 94 -14.26 -1.37 -1.83
CA GLN A 94 -14.49 -1.24 -0.38
C GLN A 94 -13.27 -0.63 0.35
N TYR A 95 -12.05 -0.90 -0.12
CA TYR A 95 -10.86 -0.29 0.45
C TYR A 95 -10.73 1.18 0.05
N VAL A 96 -11.06 1.52 -1.21
CA VAL A 96 -11.15 2.93 -1.64
C VAL A 96 -12.19 3.70 -0.84
N GLU A 97 -13.34 3.11 -0.53
CA GLU A 97 -14.36 3.71 0.33
C GLU A 97 -13.88 3.88 1.77
N TRP A 98 -13.11 2.94 2.31
CA TRP A 98 -12.45 3.08 3.61
C TRP A 98 -11.47 4.27 3.62
N LYS A 99 -10.62 4.38 2.58
CA LYS A 99 -9.72 5.52 2.37
C LYS A 99 -10.52 6.84 2.24
N TYR A 100 -11.62 6.83 1.50
CA TYR A 100 -12.48 7.98 1.28
C TYR A 100 -13.07 8.53 2.58
N LYS A 101 -13.48 7.67 3.53
CA LYS A 101 -14.04 8.11 4.82
C LYS A 101 -13.07 9.02 5.60
N ILE A 102 -11.76 8.82 5.46
CA ILE A 102 -10.72 9.67 6.08
C ILE A 102 -10.66 11.06 5.41
N TRP A 103 -10.99 11.14 4.12
CA TRP A 103 -10.82 12.33 3.29
C TRP A 103 -12.14 13.01 2.89
N LYS A 104 -13.30 12.47 3.30
CA LYS A 104 -14.64 12.84 2.80
C LYS A 104 -14.89 14.34 2.67
N ARG A 105 -14.43 15.14 3.64
CA ARG A 105 -14.60 16.61 3.66
C ARG A 105 -13.89 17.30 2.49
N LEU A 106 -12.75 16.78 2.03
CA LEU A 106 -12.02 17.31 0.87
C LEU A 106 -12.46 16.68 -0.45
N VAL A 107 -13.45 15.78 -0.44
CA VAL A 107 -13.88 14.99 -1.59
C VAL A 107 -15.42 14.98 -1.67
N PRO A 108 -16.07 16.14 -1.86
CA PRO A 108 -17.54 16.19 -1.93
C PRO A 108 -18.11 15.40 -3.12
N GLY A 109 -17.32 15.22 -4.19
CA GLY A 109 -17.71 14.45 -5.36
C GLY A 109 -17.65 12.92 -5.19
N GLY A 110 -17.35 12.42 -3.99
CA GLY A 110 -17.35 10.99 -3.69
C GLY A 110 -16.26 10.17 -4.36
N VAL A 111 -16.39 8.84 -4.24
CA VAL A 111 -15.59 7.85 -4.97
C VAL A 111 -16.17 7.70 -6.38
N LYS A 112 -15.30 7.70 -7.38
CA LYS A 112 -15.66 7.55 -8.80
C LYS A 112 -15.15 6.23 -9.35
N SER A 113 -15.90 5.64 -10.26
CA SER A 113 -15.47 4.47 -11.04
C SER A 113 -15.20 4.90 -12.47
N ASN A 114 -14.12 4.40 -13.05
CA ASN A 114 -13.71 4.69 -14.43
C ASN A 114 -13.11 3.44 -15.06
N SER A 115 -12.79 3.49 -16.36
CA SER A 115 -11.97 2.49 -17.03
C SER A 115 -10.72 3.11 -17.62
N ILE A 116 -9.61 2.38 -17.58
CA ILE A 116 -8.37 2.69 -18.29
C ILE A 116 -8.16 1.62 -19.36
N THR A 117 -7.85 2.05 -20.57
CA THR A 117 -7.44 1.16 -21.66
C THR A 117 -5.93 1.28 -21.81
N LEU A 118 -5.21 0.16 -21.74
CA LEU A 118 -3.77 0.17 -22.02
C LEU A 118 -3.56 0.41 -23.52
N VAL A 119 -2.72 1.40 -23.84
CA VAL A 119 -2.44 1.81 -25.22
C VAL A 119 -1.89 0.63 -26.03
N ASP A 120 -0.96 -0.13 -25.44
CA ASP A 120 -0.19 -1.14 -26.18
C ASP A 120 -0.97 -2.44 -26.44
N THR A 121 -1.99 -2.74 -25.62
CA THR A 121 -2.72 -4.03 -25.69
C THR A 121 -4.21 -3.88 -25.97
N GLY A 122 -4.74 -2.66 -25.95
CA GLY A 122 -6.19 -2.41 -26.00
C GLY A 122 -6.97 -2.94 -24.79
N LYS A 123 -6.29 -3.55 -23.81
CA LYS A 123 -6.94 -4.20 -22.68
C LYS A 123 -7.53 -3.16 -21.73
N LYS A 124 -8.82 -3.32 -21.45
CA LYS A 124 -9.61 -2.44 -20.58
C LYS A 124 -9.58 -2.92 -19.13
N TYR A 125 -9.24 -2.02 -18.22
CA TYR A 125 -9.23 -2.25 -16.78
C TYR A 125 -10.21 -1.31 -16.09
N PHE A 126 -11.05 -1.86 -15.22
CA PHE A 126 -11.96 -1.07 -14.40
C PHE A 126 -11.28 -0.65 -13.09
N ILE A 127 -11.29 0.65 -12.84
CA ILE A 127 -10.68 1.27 -11.66
C ILE A 127 -11.72 2.06 -10.86
N CYS A 128 -11.41 2.29 -9.59
CA CYS A 128 -12.17 3.18 -8.73
C CYS A 128 -11.21 4.02 -7.88
N GLY A 129 -11.63 5.24 -7.53
CA GLY A 129 -10.74 6.18 -6.88
C GLY A 129 -11.37 7.52 -6.56
N PHE A 130 -10.62 8.37 -5.89
CA PHE A 130 -11.00 9.76 -5.65
C PHE A 130 -9.77 10.67 -5.67
N ARG A 131 -10.05 11.97 -5.77
CA ARG A 131 -9.04 13.04 -5.66
C ARG A 131 -9.51 14.05 -4.63
N THR A 132 -8.64 14.44 -3.71
CA THR A 132 -8.94 15.52 -2.78
C THR A 132 -8.92 16.86 -3.50
N ALA A 133 -9.55 17.88 -2.91
CA ALA A 133 -9.13 19.25 -3.19
C ALA A 133 -7.63 19.41 -2.92
N ALA A 134 -6.98 20.25 -3.72
CA ALA A 134 -5.63 20.69 -3.45
C ALA A 134 -5.59 21.43 -2.11
N HIS A 135 -4.54 21.23 -1.31
CA HIS A 135 -4.50 21.76 0.05
C HIS A 135 -3.07 22.07 0.52
N PRO A 136 -2.82 23.21 1.19
CA PRO A 136 -1.48 23.60 1.66
C PRO A 136 -0.81 22.57 2.57
N CYS A 137 -1.56 21.92 3.47
CA CYS A 137 -1.03 20.85 4.31
C CYS A 137 -0.41 19.65 3.56
N PHE A 138 -0.71 19.43 2.27
CA PHE A 138 -0.01 18.40 1.49
C PHE A 138 1.41 18.81 1.10
N LEU A 139 1.76 20.11 1.13
CA LEU A 139 3.03 20.61 0.63
C LEU A 139 4.23 20.04 1.40
N GLN A 140 4.14 19.93 2.73
CA GLN A 140 5.20 19.33 3.53
C GLN A 140 5.43 17.86 3.15
N PHE A 141 4.34 17.11 2.93
CA PHE A 141 4.44 15.70 2.56
C PHE A 141 4.98 15.56 1.14
N PHE A 142 4.53 16.40 0.21
CA PHE A 142 5.03 16.40 -1.16
C PHE A 142 6.55 16.66 -1.19
N ARG A 143 7.04 17.65 -0.44
CA ARG A 143 8.47 17.97 -0.36
C ARG A 143 9.30 16.87 0.31
N SER A 144 8.78 16.22 1.35
CA SER A 144 9.51 15.15 2.02
C SER A 144 9.55 13.85 1.21
N PHE A 145 8.43 13.48 0.58
CA PHE A 145 8.29 12.18 -0.09
C PHE A 145 8.70 12.18 -1.55
N TYR A 146 8.87 13.33 -2.20
CA TYR A 146 9.16 13.40 -3.63
C TYR A 146 10.43 14.19 -3.90
N LEU A 147 11.42 13.51 -4.49
CA LEU A 147 12.63 14.11 -5.03
C LEU A 147 12.62 13.92 -6.56
N ASN A 148 12.70 15.02 -7.31
CA ASN A 148 12.66 15.00 -8.78
C ASN A 148 11.45 14.23 -9.36
N GLY A 149 10.29 14.34 -8.70
CA GLY A 149 9.06 13.66 -9.10
C GLY A 149 8.99 12.16 -8.76
N LYS A 150 10.06 11.58 -8.21
CA LYS A 150 10.09 10.19 -7.74
C LYS A 150 9.87 10.13 -6.23
N LYS A 151 9.12 9.11 -5.77
CA LYS A 151 8.98 8.84 -4.34
C LYS A 151 10.34 8.44 -3.74
N VAL A 152 10.65 8.97 -2.58
CA VAL A 152 11.84 8.62 -1.80
C VAL A 152 11.48 8.28 -0.35
N VAL A 153 12.32 7.47 0.29
CA VAL A 153 12.22 7.09 1.70
C VAL A 153 13.42 7.62 2.46
N THR A 154 13.16 8.39 3.50
CA THR A 154 14.19 8.92 4.40
C THR A 154 13.95 8.47 5.83
N ARG A 155 14.98 8.56 6.69
CA ARG A 155 14.85 8.18 8.11
C ARG A 155 13.84 9.09 8.82
N GLU A 156 13.79 10.36 8.43
CA GLU A 156 12.84 11.33 8.95
C GLU A 156 11.38 10.93 8.65
N ILE A 157 11.10 10.42 7.45
CA ILE A 157 9.78 9.88 7.09
C ILE A 157 9.46 8.67 7.96
N LEU A 158 10.38 7.70 8.04
CA LEU A 158 10.16 6.46 8.75
C LEU A 158 9.92 6.69 10.25
N ASN A 159 10.65 7.62 10.87
CA ASN A 159 10.47 7.99 12.28
C ASN A 159 9.10 8.61 12.58
N LYS A 160 8.35 9.08 11.57
CA LYS A 160 6.98 9.61 11.73
C LYS A 160 5.89 8.55 11.54
N LEU A 161 6.25 7.33 11.18
CA LEU A 161 5.30 6.23 11.06
C LEU A 161 4.79 5.81 12.44
N THR A 162 3.47 5.79 12.57
CA THR A 162 2.76 5.23 13.72
C THR A 162 2.33 3.79 13.42
N PRO A 163 1.87 3.00 14.42
CA PRO A 163 1.30 1.68 14.15
C PRO A 163 0.17 1.71 13.10
N PHE A 164 -0.65 2.78 13.10
CA PHE A 164 -1.66 3.00 12.07
C PHE A 164 -1.05 3.27 10.68
N SER A 165 0.01 4.08 10.60
CA SER A 165 0.73 4.33 9.34
C SER A 165 1.33 3.05 8.77
N ILE A 166 1.96 2.22 9.61
CA ILE A 166 2.54 0.93 9.20
C ILE A 166 1.43 -0.02 8.74
N ALA A 167 0.28 -0.03 9.42
CA ALA A 167 -0.87 -0.82 8.99
C ALA A 167 -1.42 -0.39 7.64
N VAL A 168 -1.51 0.92 7.36
CA VAL A 168 -1.92 1.45 6.05
C VAL A 168 -0.92 1.02 4.98
N TRP A 169 0.38 1.17 5.24
CA TRP A 169 1.42 0.71 4.31
C TRP A 169 1.33 -0.80 4.03
N TYR A 170 1.08 -1.61 5.06
CA TYR A 170 0.91 -3.06 4.89
C TYR A 170 -0.42 -3.45 4.20
N MET A 171 -1.49 -2.67 4.36
CA MET A 171 -2.73 -2.91 3.62
C MET A 171 -2.54 -2.66 2.12
N ASP A 172 -1.77 -1.64 1.76
CA ASP A 172 -1.38 -1.35 0.37
C ASP A 172 -0.41 -2.44 -0.15
N ASP A 173 0.83 -2.48 0.36
CA ASP A 173 1.94 -3.24 -0.20
C ASP A 173 2.35 -4.49 0.59
N GLY A 174 1.59 -4.84 1.62
CA GLY A 174 1.87 -6.01 2.44
C GLY A 174 1.44 -7.31 1.78
N TYR A 175 2.23 -8.35 1.98
CA TYR A 175 1.90 -9.72 1.63
C TYR A 175 2.20 -10.66 2.79
N TYR A 176 1.38 -11.69 2.98
CA TYR A 176 1.63 -12.74 3.95
C TYR A 176 1.79 -14.08 3.26
N ARG A 177 3.03 -14.56 3.24
CA ARG A 177 3.39 -15.85 2.65
C ARG A 177 3.02 -16.95 3.64
N LYS A 178 1.73 -17.28 3.70
CA LYS A 178 1.11 -18.25 4.63
C LYS A 178 1.90 -19.55 4.76
N ALA A 179 2.34 -20.13 3.64
CA ALA A 179 3.09 -21.39 3.62
C ALA A 179 4.42 -21.36 4.42
N ARG A 180 5.01 -20.17 4.61
CA ARG A 180 6.25 -19.98 5.39
C ARG A 180 6.02 -19.21 6.69
N GLY A 181 4.81 -18.72 6.94
CA GLY A 181 4.52 -17.81 8.04
C GLY A 181 5.34 -16.53 8.00
N ARG A 182 5.52 -15.92 6.82
CA ARG A 182 6.38 -14.74 6.63
C ARG A 182 5.62 -13.56 6.05
N ALA A 183 5.63 -12.42 6.75
CA ALA A 183 5.18 -11.15 6.22
C ALA A 183 6.24 -10.55 5.28
N GLN A 184 5.78 -9.80 4.29
CA GLN A 184 6.58 -9.08 3.31
C GLN A 184 5.97 -7.71 3.05
N LEU A 185 6.81 -6.74 2.71
CA LEU A 185 6.42 -5.42 2.18
C LEU A 185 7.03 -5.28 0.79
N SER A 186 6.20 -5.01 -0.21
CA SER A 186 6.61 -4.80 -1.59
C SER A 186 7.26 -3.43 -1.77
N THR A 187 8.53 -3.33 -1.37
CA THR A 187 9.34 -2.10 -1.45
C THR A 187 10.17 -2.00 -2.75
N ASN A 188 9.69 -2.69 -3.79
CA ASN A 188 10.34 -2.82 -5.10
C ASN A 188 10.48 -1.50 -5.86
N GLY A 189 9.68 -0.48 -5.51
CA GLY A 189 9.78 0.87 -6.08
C GLY A 189 10.92 1.72 -5.51
N PHE A 190 11.54 1.27 -4.41
CA PHE A 190 12.63 1.98 -3.73
C PHE A 190 13.99 1.36 -4.07
N SER A 191 15.05 2.16 -3.95
CA SER A 191 16.44 1.73 -4.16
C SER A 191 16.89 0.71 -3.11
N TYR A 192 18.04 0.07 -3.32
CA TYR A 192 18.59 -0.86 -2.35
C TYR A 192 18.99 -0.16 -1.04
N GLU A 193 19.53 1.06 -1.12
CA GLU A 193 19.88 1.91 0.02
C GLU A 193 18.65 2.29 0.83
N GLU A 194 17.55 2.64 0.15
CA GLU A 194 16.26 2.90 0.79
C GLU A 194 15.71 1.63 1.47
N ASN A 195 15.89 0.44 0.87
CA ASN A 195 15.55 -0.83 1.50
C ASN A 195 16.40 -1.12 2.75
N ILE A 196 17.71 -0.86 2.71
CA ILE A 196 18.58 -0.95 3.91
C ILE A 196 18.09 -0.01 5.00
N LEU A 197 17.68 1.20 4.63
CA LEU A 197 17.15 2.18 5.57
C LEU A 197 15.86 1.69 6.25
N ILE A 198 14.95 1.10 5.47
CA ILE A 198 13.72 0.48 6.00
C ILE A 198 14.05 -0.69 6.92
N GLN A 199 15.02 -1.54 6.56
CA GLN A 199 15.48 -2.64 7.42
C GLN A 199 16.00 -2.14 8.78
N LYS A 200 16.90 -1.14 8.75
CA LYS A 200 17.45 -0.52 9.97
C LYS A 200 16.34 0.10 10.83
N TYR A 201 15.41 0.80 10.21
CA TYR A 201 14.27 1.41 10.89
C TYR A 201 13.43 0.39 11.70
N PHE A 202 13.04 -0.74 11.09
CA PHE A 202 12.25 -1.75 11.79
C PHE A 202 13.03 -2.38 12.96
N LYS A 203 14.32 -2.62 12.77
CA LYS A 203 15.19 -3.15 13.83
C LYS A 203 15.32 -2.17 15.00
N GLU A 204 15.65 -0.91 14.72
CA GLU A 204 15.98 0.08 15.74
C GLU A 204 14.73 0.66 16.44
N THR A 205 13.64 0.87 15.71
CA THR A 205 12.45 1.55 16.24
C THR A 205 11.45 0.58 16.86
N TRP A 206 11.37 -0.64 16.33
CA TRP A 206 10.34 -1.62 16.72
C TRP A 206 10.91 -2.92 17.26
N SER A 207 12.23 -3.07 17.30
CA SER A 207 12.90 -4.34 17.65
C SER A 207 12.41 -5.51 16.79
N VAL A 208 12.08 -5.23 15.52
CA VAL A 208 11.64 -6.21 14.52
C VAL A 208 12.70 -6.31 13.43
N SER A 209 13.47 -7.40 13.45
CA SER A 209 14.46 -7.66 12.40
C SER A 209 13.78 -8.07 11.10
N SER A 210 14.25 -7.50 9.99
CA SER A 210 13.80 -7.84 8.65
C SER A 210 14.98 -8.19 7.74
N ASN A 211 14.68 -8.76 6.58
CA ASN A 211 15.64 -9.16 5.56
C ASN A 211 15.26 -8.50 4.24
N ILE A 212 16.27 -8.26 3.40
CA ILE A 212 16.05 -7.82 2.02
C ILE A 212 16.04 -9.08 1.15
N GLY A 213 15.00 -9.23 0.33
CA GLY A 213 14.94 -10.25 -0.71
C GLY A 213 14.96 -9.58 -2.08
N THR A 214 15.31 -10.35 -3.10
CA THR A 214 15.33 -9.90 -4.50
C THR A 214 14.24 -10.65 -5.27
N SER A 215 13.46 -9.91 -6.05
CA SER A 215 12.42 -10.46 -6.92
C SER A 215 13.05 -11.07 -8.18
N GLY A 216 12.26 -11.81 -8.96
CA GLY A 216 12.73 -12.33 -10.25
C GLY A 216 13.12 -11.26 -11.27
N SER A 217 12.65 -10.01 -11.07
CA SER A 217 12.99 -8.86 -11.92
C SER A 217 14.19 -8.06 -11.40
N GLY A 218 14.92 -8.55 -10.40
CA GLY A 218 16.07 -7.86 -9.80
C GLY A 218 15.73 -6.74 -8.81
N THR A 219 14.45 -6.49 -8.52
CA THR A 219 14.03 -5.45 -7.56
C THR A 219 13.99 -5.97 -6.13
N ASN A 220 14.24 -5.10 -5.14
CA ASN A 220 14.36 -5.49 -3.75
C ASN A 220 13.06 -5.33 -2.96
N TYR A 221 12.83 -6.19 -1.96
CA TYR A 221 11.68 -6.12 -1.07
C TYR A 221 12.05 -6.49 0.37
N ILE A 222 11.27 -6.03 1.34
CA ILE A 222 11.47 -6.35 2.75
C ILE A 222 10.64 -7.57 3.15
N TRP A 223 11.22 -8.50 3.91
CA TRP A 223 10.49 -9.62 4.49
C TRP A 223 10.93 -9.95 5.92
N PHE A 224 10.02 -10.51 6.70
CA PHE A 224 10.22 -10.88 8.09
C PHE A 224 10.22 -12.41 8.22
N ASN A 225 11.11 -12.95 9.05
CA ASN A 225 11.02 -14.37 9.43
C ASN A 225 9.76 -14.62 10.28
N THR A 226 9.47 -15.86 10.64
CA THR A 226 8.23 -16.20 11.35
C THR A 226 8.10 -15.49 12.70
N GLU A 227 9.17 -15.45 13.48
CA GLU A 227 9.18 -14.77 14.78
C GLU A 227 8.94 -13.25 14.63
N ASN A 228 9.67 -12.60 13.73
CA ASN A 228 9.52 -11.17 13.49
C ASN A 228 8.20 -10.83 12.78
N THR A 229 7.59 -11.76 12.05
CA THR A 229 6.23 -11.61 11.51
C THR A 229 5.21 -11.52 12.64
N ILE A 230 5.33 -12.36 13.68
CA ILE A 230 4.46 -12.31 14.85
C ILE A 230 4.63 -10.97 15.58
N LYS A 231 5.88 -10.51 15.79
CA LYS A 231 6.15 -9.19 16.39
C LYS A 231 5.57 -8.06 15.55
N PHE A 232 5.80 -8.08 14.24
CA PHE A 232 5.27 -7.11 13.28
C PHE A 232 3.74 -7.05 13.31
N PHE A 233 3.05 -8.20 13.27
CA PHE A 233 1.59 -8.25 13.33
C PHE A 233 1.03 -7.74 14.66
N LYS A 234 1.73 -7.95 15.79
CA LYS A 234 1.31 -7.35 17.08
C LYS A 234 1.25 -5.82 17.03
N ILE A 235 2.14 -5.17 16.26
CA ILE A 235 2.16 -3.72 16.08
C ILE A 235 0.93 -3.26 15.29
N ILE A 236 0.61 -3.92 14.18
CA ILE A 236 -0.41 -3.43 13.23
C ILE A 236 -1.81 -3.99 13.44
N LYS A 237 -1.99 -5.12 14.16
CA LYS A 237 -3.26 -5.88 14.20
C LYS A 237 -4.50 -5.04 14.52
N ASN A 238 -4.38 -4.06 15.42
CA ASN A 238 -5.51 -3.23 15.88
C ASN A 238 -5.91 -2.14 14.87
N HIS A 239 -5.12 -1.97 13.80
CA HIS A 239 -5.30 -0.94 12.79
C HIS A 239 -5.63 -1.50 11.40
N ILE A 240 -5.55 -2.83 11.24
CA ILE A 240 -5.90 -3.52 9.99
C ILE A 240 -7.41 -3.54 9.81
N SER A 241 -7.87 -3.10 8.64
CA SER A 241 -9.28 -3.24 8.26
C SER A 241 -9.64 -4.72 8.11
N HIS A 242 -10.86 -5.10 8.50
CA HIS A 242 -11.35 -6.47 8.36
C HIS A 242 -11.22 -7.02 6.92
N LEU A 243 -11.26 -6.14 5.92
CA LEU A 243 -11.02 -6.44 4.50
C LEU A 243 -9.65 -7.12 4.25
N PHE A 244 -8.68 -6.91 5.14
CA PHE A 244 -7.31 -7.41 5.04
C PHE A 244 -6.94 -8.41 6.14
N ASN A 245 -7.92 -8.96 6.88
CA ASN A 245 -7.64 -10.00 7.88
C ASN A 245 -6.88 -11.19 7.27
N TYR A 246 -7.13 -11.52 5.99
CA TYR A 246 -6.41 -12.57 5.28
C TYR A 246 -4.89 -12.32 5.16
N LYS A 247 -4.43 -11.06 5.25
CA LYS A 247 -3.01 -10.67 5.25
C LYS A 247 -2.37 -10.81 6.64
N ILE A 248 -3.12 -11.01 7.72
CA ILE A 248 -2.56 -11.17 9.08
C ILE A 248 -2.98 -12.46 9.79
N ASP A 249 -3.72 -13.32 9.09
CA ASP A 249 -4.27 -14.56 9.65
C ASP A 249 -3.17 -15.60 9.94
N LEU A 250 -2.79 -15.70 11.22
CA LEU A 250 -1.81 -16.66 11.72
C LEU A 250 -2.37 -18.10 11.86
N LYS A 251 -3.68 -18.33 11.69
CA LYS A 251 -4.35 -19.60 12.06
C LYS A 251 -4.13 -20.78 11.09
N ARG A 252 -3.12 -20.75 10.21
CA ARG A 252 -2.83 -21.85 9.28
C ARG A 252 -1.57 -22.62 9.68
N LYS A 253 -1.63 -23.96 9.58
CA LYS A 253 -0.49 -24.87 9.72
C LYS A 253 0.67 -24.38 8.82
N LEU A 254 1.83 -24.15 9.42
CA LEU A 254 3.07 -23.88 8.69
C LEU A 254 3.43 -25.12 7.87
N GLN A 255 3.37 -25.03 6.55
CA GLN A 255 3.87 -26.09 5.66
C GLN A 255 5.38 -26.28 5.81
N TRP A 256 6.09 -25.20 6.16
CA TRP A 256 7.52 -25.18 6.42
C TRP A 256 7.81 -24.96 7.91
N ARG A 257 8.00 -26.05 8.64
CA ARG A 257 8.74 -26.08 9.93
C ARG A 257 10.04 -26.85 9.74
N ALA A 258 11.06 -26.56 10.55
CA ALA A 258 12.27 -27.38 10.60
C ALA A 258 11.88 -28.86 10.82
N LEU A 259 12.61 -29.76 10.18
CA LEU A 259 12.42 -31.20 10.40
C LEU A 259 13.12 -31.57 11.71
N SER A 260 12.48 -32.42 12.52
CA SER A 260 13.14 -33.04 13.67
C SER A 260 14.27 -33.95 13.19
N LYS A 261 15.18 -34.32 14.11
CA LYS A 261 16.21 -35.30 13.80
C LYS A 261 15.59 -36.64 13.36
N GLU A 262 14.46 -37.04 13.94
CA GLU A 262 13.76 -38.26 13.50
C GLU A 262 13.21 -38.13 12.09
N GLU A 263 12.58 -37.00 11.73
CA GLU A 263 12.05 -36.79 10.38
C GLU A 263 13.16 -36.77 9.32
N ILE A 264 14.32 -36.18 9.64
CA ILE A 264 15.51 -36.21 8.77
C ILE A 264 16.03 -37.65 8.63
N GLY A 265 16.12 -38.40 9.74
CA GLY A 265 16.52 -39.80 9.74
C GLY A 265 15.57 -40.69 8.93
N TYR A 266 14.26 -40.47 9.07
CA TYR A 266 13.23 -41.18 8.32
C TYR A 266 13.38 -40.95 6.81
N ILE A 267 13.58 -39.70 6.38
CA ILE A 267 13.84 -39.39 4.96
C ILE A 267 15.12 -40.10 4.52
N LYS A 268 16.23 -39.99 5.28
CA LYS A 268 17.50 -40.62 4.92
C LYS A 268 17.36 -42.12 4.66
N ASN A 269 16.63 -42.83 5.52
CA ASN A 269 16.54 -44.28 5.50
C ASN A 269 15.50 -44.80 4.49
N ASN A 270 14.43 -44.05 4.21
CA ASN A 270 13.31 -44.53 3.41
C ASN A 270 13.26 -43.99 1.98
N TYR A 271 14.07 -42.98 1.62
CA TYR A 271 13.98 -42.29 0.32
C TYR A 271 14.17 -43.20 -0.91
N ASN A 272 14.93 -44.29 -0.78
CA ASN A 272 15.16 -45.26 -1.84
C ASN A 272 14.26 -46.51 -1.75
N ILE A 273 13.40 -46.58 -0.72
CA ILE A 273 12.50 -47.70 -0.43
C ILE A 273 11.05 -47.30 -0.72
N GLU A 274 10.64 -46.13 -0.26
CA GLU A 274 9.30 -45.58 -0.42
C GLU A 274 9.27 -44.50 -1.51
N SER A 275 8.12 -44.31 -2.16
CA SER A 275 7.97 -43.18 -3.08
C SER A 275 8.08 -41.85 -2.32
N PRO A 276 8.70 -40.81 -2.90
CA PRO A 276 8.76 -39.48 -2.26
C PRO A 276 7.39 -38.92 -1.86
N GLN A 277 6.34 -39.27 -2.61
CA GLN A 277 4.95 -38.92 -2.30
C GLN A 277 4.46 -39.61 -1.02
N LEU A 278 4.77 -40.89 -0.83
CA LEU A 278 4.40 -41.64 0.37
C LEU A 278 5.12 -41.11 1.61
N ILE A 279 6.42 -40.81 1.48
CA ILE A 279 7.21 -40.19 2.56
C ILE A 279 6.65 -38.82 2.94
N ALA A 280 6.32 -38.00 1.93
CA ALA A 280 5.70 -36.69 2.14
C ALA A 280 4.36 -36.81 2.89
N HIS A 281 3.52 -37.76 2.50
CA HIS A 281 2.25 -38.05 3.16
C HIS A 281 2.46 -38.50 4.62
N LYS A 282 3.34 -39.48 4.87
CA LYS A 282 3.60 -40.02 6.22
C LYS A 282 4.15 -38.97 7.19
N LEU A 283 4.96 -38.04 6.70
CA LEU A 283 5.54 -36.98 7.53
C LEU A 283 4.67 -35.72 7.62
N ASP A 284 3.48 -35.68 7.00
CA ASP A 284 2.65 -34.47 6.83
C ASP A 284 3.48 -33.29 6.28
N ARG A 285 4.35 -33.57 5.29
CA ARG A 285 5.28 -32.59 4.70
C ARG A 285 5.00 -32.33 3.22
N PRO A 286 5.28 -31.11 2.72
CA PRO A 286 5.27 -30.87 1.29
C PRO A 286 6.29 -31.75 0.57
N LEU A 287 5.92 -32.27 -0.60
CA LEU A 287 6.80 -33.11 -1.42
C LEU A 287 8.16 -32.44 -1.72
N ASN A 288 8.15 -31.14 -2.02
CA ASN A 288 9.38 -30.36 -2.24
C ASN A 288 10.31 -30.30 -1.01
N THR A 289 9.76 -30.40 0.20
CA THR A 289 10.55 -30.46 1.44
C THR A 289 11.29 -31.78 1.53
N VAL A 290 10.62 -32.90 1.20
CA VAL A 290 11.26 -34.22 1.17
C VAL A 290 12.38 -34.25 0.12
N PHE A 291 12.12 -33.78 -1.10
CA PHE A 291 13.15 -33.65 -2.15
C PHE A 291 14.36 -32.82 -1.70
N GLY A 292 14.13 -31.63 -1.13
CA GLY A 292 15.21 -30.74 -0.72
C GLY A 292 16.02 -31.24 0.49
N VAL A 293 15.43 -32.07 1.35
CA VAL A 293 16.16 -32.74 2.45
C VAL A 293 16.97 -33.90 1.90
N ALA A 294 16.35 -34.76 1.08
CA ALA A 294 17.01 -35.89 0.45
C ALA A 294 18.23 -35.46 -0.38
N TRP A 295 18.12 -34.36 -1.12
CA TRP A 295 19.23 -33.77 -1.88
C TRP A 295 20.39 -33.38 -0.96
N ARG A 296 20.12 -32.67 0.14
CA ARG A 296 21.14 -32.26 1.12
C ARG A 296 21.77 -33.44 1.85
N LEU A 297 21.04 -34.53 2.01
CA LEU A 297 21.53 -35.78 2.59
C LEU A 297 22.28 -36.66 1.59
N GLY A 298 22.32 -36.29 0.30
CA GLY A 298 22.97 -37.07 -0.75
C GLY A 298 22.25 -38.38 -1.10
N VAL A 299 20.99 -38.56 -0.69
CA VAL A 299 20.23 -39.79 -0.94
C VAL A 299 19.40 -39.74 -2.24
N THR A 300 19.42 -38.60 -2.94
CA THR A 300 18.82 -38.47 -4.28
C THR A 300 19.77 -38.99 -5.35
N GLN A 301 19.26 -39.86 -6.23
CA GLN A 301 19.98 -40.25 -7.44
C GLN A 301 20.21 -39.01 -8.35
N PRO A 302 21.34 -38.93 -9.09
CA PRO A 302 21.57 -37.89 -10.10
C PRO A 302 20.41 -37.87 -11.10
N ARG A 303 19.97 -36.68 -11.50
CA ARG A 303 18.84 -36.51 -12.44
C ARG A 303 19.14 -37.20 -13.77
N GLY A 304 18.48 -38.32 -14.04
CA GLY A 304 18.45 -38.98 -15.35
C GLY A 304 18.57 -40.49 -15.28
N GLY A 305 17.47 -41.17 -14.97
CA GLY A 305 17.41 -42.63 -15.03
C GLY A 305 16.19 -43.18 -14.30
N ARG A 306 15.17 -43.62 -15.04
CA ARG A 306 14.20 -44.58 -14.50
C ARG A 306 14.99 -45.79 -14.04
N LYS A 307 14.82 -46.23 -12.78
CA LYS A 307 15.24 -47.59 -12.39
C LYS A 307 14.50 -48.56 -13.30
N ILE A 308 15.23 -49.28 -14.15
CA ILE A 308 14.74 -50.49 -14.79
C ILE A 308 14.47 -51.46 -13.63
N TYR A 309 13.21 -51.84 -13.45
CA TYR A 309 12.92 -53.02 -12.64
C TYR A 309 13.35 -54.20 -13.49
N GLU A 310 14.41 -54.89 -13.09
CA GLU A 310 14.65 -56.27 -13.54
C GLU A 310 13.43 -57.08 -13.10
N ARG A 311 12.54 -57.36 -14.06
CA ARG A 311 11.57 -58.44 -13.93
C ARG A 311 12.36 -59.73 -14.06
N ASN A 312 12.64 -60.38 -12.95
CA ASN A 312 13.03 -61.77 -12.95
C ASN A 312 11.91 -62.58 -13.64
N LEU A 313 12.27 -63.24 -14.73
CA LEU A 313 11.57 -64.40 -15.28
C LEU A 313 12.01 -65.64 -14.52
#